data_AF-A0AB73I5X3-F1
#
_entry.id   AF-A0AB73I5X3-F1
#
_cell.length_a   1.000
_cell.length_b   1.000
_cell.length_c   1.000
_cell.angle_alpha   90.00
_cell.angle_beta   90.00
_cell.angle_gamma   90.00
#
_symmetry.space_group_name_H-M   'P 1'
#
loop_
_entity.id
_entity.type
_entity.pdbx_description
1 polymer ?
#
loop_
_entity_poly.entity_id
_entity_poly.type
_entity_poly.pdbx_seq_one_letter_code
_entity_poly.pdbx_strand_id
1 'polypeptide(L)' 'MNASTGWCEGCLRTIDEIAGWSIYDDHEKRAVWNELEARRARLIAGQAKVQP' A
#
# COMPACT_ATOMS: atom_id res chain seq x y z
N MET A 1 5.29 6.21 7.22
CA MET A 1 4.12 6.46 6.35
C MET A 1 4.53 7.56 5.39
N ASN A 2 4.55 7.28 4.11
CA ASN A 2 4.98 8.24 3.09
C ASN A 2 3.87 9.30 2.90
N ALA A 3 4.21 10.58 3.08
CA ALA A 3 3.26 11.68 2.98
C ALA A 3 2.73 11.91 1.55
N SER A 4 3.51 11.53 0.53
CA SER A 4 3.16 11.71 -0.88
C SER A 4 2.22 10.63 -1.40
N THR A 5 2.32 9.40 -0.88
CA THR A 5 1.50 8.26 -1.35
C THR A 5 0.43 7.83 -0.36
N GLY A 6 0.55 8.23 0.92
CA GLY A 6 -0.34 7.75 1.97
C GLY A 6 -0.18 6.26 2.26
N TRP A 7 1.00 5.67 1.98
CA TRP A 7 1.28 4.26 2.24
C TRP A 7 2.51 4.07 3.15
N CYS A 8 2.55 2.96 3.87
CA CYS A 8 3.75 2.51 4.56
C CYS A 8 4.84 2.14 3.55
N GLU A 9 6.07 2.58 3.79
CA GLU A 9 7.19 2.39 2.86
C GLU A 9 7.67 0.93 2.78
N GLY A 10 7.37 0.12 3.80
CA GLY A 10 7.69 -1.30 3.81
C GLY A 10 6.59 -2.19 3.20
N CYS A 11 5.35 -2.03 3.67
CA CYS A 11 4.25 -2.95 3.31
C CYS A 11 3.25 -2.38 2.31
N LEU A 12 3.38 -1.11 1.89
CA LEU A 12 2.49 -0.42 0.94
C LEU A 12 1.00 -0.40 1.35
N ARG A 13 0.72 -0.59 2.64
CA ARG A 13 -0.61 -0.47 3.23
C ARG A 13 -0.85 0.92 3.81
N THR A 14 -2.11 1.31 3.93
CA THR A 14 -2.52 2.51 4.68
C THR A 14 -2.43 2.24 6.20
N ILE A 15 -2.46 3.30 7.01
CA ILE A 15 -2.53 3.14 8.47
C ILE A 15 -3.80 2.42 8.91
N ASP A 16 -4.92 2.67 8.24
CA ASP A 16 -6.20 2.03 8.53
C ASP A 16 -6.13 0.51 8.30
N GLU A 17 -5.57 0.08 7.17
CA GLU A 17 -5.34 -1.34 6.86
C GLU A 17 -4.38 -2.03 7.84
N ILE A 18 -3.41 -1.28 8.38
CA ILE A 18 -2.47 -1.81 9.39
C ILE A 18 -3.18 -1.95 10.74
N ALA A 19 -3.94 -0.94 11.16
CA ALA A 19 -4.67 -0.94 12.42
C ALA A 19 -5.80 -1.98 12.44
N GLY A 20 -6.51 -2.15 11.32
CA GLY A 20 -7.63 -3.08 11.17
C GLY A 20 -7.23 -4.52 10.85
N TRP A 21 -5.95 -4.82 10.58
CA TRP A 21 -5.54 -6.11 10.01
C TRP A 21 -6.00 -7.33 10.82
N SER A 22 -5.99 -7.23 12.15
CA SER A 22 -6.38 -8.35 13.02
C SER A 22 -7.88 -8.66 12.97
N ILE A 23 -8.72 -7.69 12.59
CA ILE A 23 -10.18 -7.82 12.59
C ILE A 23 -10.75 -8.06 11.19
N TYR A 24 -9.95 -7.86 10.14
CA TYR A 24 -10.38 -8.11 8.76
C TYR A 24 -10.69 -9.59 8.53
N ASP A 25 -11.77 -9.84 7.79
CA ASP A 25 -12.08 -11.15 7.27
C ASP A 25 -11.16 -11.53 6.08
N ASP A 26 -11.29 -12.77 5.59
CA ASP A 26 -10.45 -13.27 4.50
C ASP A 26 -10.67 -12.53 3.18
N HIS A 27 -11.89 -12.01 2.95
CA HIS A 27 -12.22 -11.24 1.75
C HIS A 27 -11.55 -9.86 1.80
N GLU A 28 -11.64 -9.16 2.93
CA GLU A 28 -10.98 -7.89 3.18
C GLU A 28 -9.46 -8.01 3.08
N LYS A 29 -8.86 -9.05 3.69
CA LYS A 29 -7.42 -9.33 3.58
C LYS A 29 -6.99 -9.58 2.14
N ARG A 30 -7.79 -10.32 1.37
CA ARG A 30 -7.53 -10.59 -0.05
C ARG A 30 -7.65 -9.32 -0.89
N ALA A 31 -8.62 -8.46 -0.60
CA ALA A 31 -8.75 -7.17 -1.27
C ALA A 31 -7.49 -6.31 -1.05
N VAL A 32 -6.99 -6.23 0.18
CA VAL A 32 -5.74 -5.53 0.49
C VAL A 32 -4.57 -6.13 -0.30
N TRP A 33 -4.43 -7.45 -0.32
CA TRP A 33 -3.35 -8.11 -1.08
C TRP A 33 -3.41 -7.86 -2.58
N ASN A 34 -4.60 -7.89 -3.19
CA ASN A 34 -4.76 -7.60 -4.62
C ASN A 34 -4.33 -6.18 -4.97
N GLU A 35 -4.55 -5.22 -4.06
CA GLU A 35 -4.15 -3.83 -4.27
C GLU A 35 -2.63 -3.61 -4.12
N LEU A 36 -1.91 -4.44 -3.36
CA LEU A 36 -0.47 -4.24 -3.11
C LEU A 36 0.37 -4.25 -4.39
N GLU A 37 0.06 -5.12 -5.33
CA GLU A 37 0.75 -5.21 -6.63
C GLU A 37 0.57 -3.91 -7.43
N ALA A 38 -0.67 -3.41 -7.51
CA ALA A 38 -0.96 -2.16 -8.19
C ALA A 38 -0.28 -0.96 -7.51
N ARG A 39 -0.24 -0.94 -6.17
CA ARG A 39 0.47 0.09 -5.39
C ARG A 39 1.98 0.04 -5.61
N ARG A 40 2.56 -1.16 -5.71
CA ARG A 40 3.98 -1.34 -6.03
C ARG A 40 4.31 -0.80 -7.42
N ALA A 41 3.49 -1.13 -8.42
CA ALA A 41 3.65 -0.61 -9.78
C ALA A 41 3.56 0.92 -9.81
N ARG A 42 2.59 1.50 -9.09
CA ARG A 42 2.46 2.97 -8.96
C ARG A 42 3.66 3.60 -8.27
N LEU A 43 4.20 2.98 -7.23
CA LEU A 43 5.38 3.49 -6.53
C LEU A 43 6.59 3.50 -7.46
N ILE A 44 6.82 2.43 -8.21
CA ILE A 44 7.93 2.34 -9.18
C ILE A 44 7.74 3.38 -10.30
N ALA A 45 6.53 3.49 -10.84
CA ALA A 45 6.21 4.47 -11.88
C ALA A 45 6.32 5.92 -11.37
N GLY A 46 6.00 6.18 -10.11
CA GLY A 46 6.16 7.48 -9.45
C GLY A 46 7.62 7.80 -9.12
N GLN A 47 8.39 6.82 -8.64
CA GLN A 47 9.82 6.96 -8.40
C GLN A 47 10.56 7.26 -9.70
N ALA A 48 10.24 6.58 -10.81
CA ALA A 48 10.82 6.86 -12.12
C ALA A 48 10.64 8.33 -12.59
N LYS A 49 9.63 9.05 -12.08
CA LYS A 49 9.39 10.47 -12.38
C LYS A 49 10.07 11.44 -11.40
N VAL A 50 10.52 10.94 -10.24
CA VAL A 50 11.12 11.74 -9.15
C VAL A 50 12.65 11.66 -9.18
N GLN A 51 13.25 10.83 -10.02
CA GLN A 51 14.72 10.68 -10.08
C GLN A 51 15.33 11.82 -10.94
N PRO A 52 16.37 12.53 -10.45
CA PRO A 52 17.12 13.50 -11.24
C PRO A 52 17.97 12.86 -12.34
#